data_AF-A0A7K3J0Z2-F1
#
_entry.id   AF-A0A7K3J0Z2-F1
#
_cell.length_a   1.000
_cell.length_b   1.000
_cell.length_c   1.000
_cell.angle_alpha   90.00
_cell.angle_beta   90.00
_cell.angle_gamma   90.00
#
_symmetry.space_group_name_H-M   'P 1'
#
loop_
_entity.id
_entity.type
_entity.pdbx_description
1 polymer ?
#
loop_
_entity_poly.entity_id
_entity_poly.type
_entity_poly.pdbx_seq_one_letter_code
_entity_poly.pdbx_strand_id
1 'polypeptide(L)'
;DEIKNADLFGKVKIGNNVFIGNNCTILPNTTIGDNCIIGSGSVLRGKFPENSVIVGNPAKVIMDIKVQRFLYKQNPDLLQTKHLSPAEKTRFIKKHFGIDTEDHDH
;
A
#
# COMPACT_ATOMS: atom_id res chain seq x y z
N ASP A 1 -26.85 18.06 18.50
CA ASP A 1 -25.46 18.45 18.80
C ASP A 1 -24.69 18.80 17.54
N GLU A 2 -25.01 19.97 16.96
CA GLU A 2 -24.29 20.51 15.80
C GLU A 2 -23.35 21.62 16.25
N ILE A 3 -22.07 21.54 15.85
CA ILE A 3 -21.14 22.65 16.04
C ILE A 3 -21.27 23.57 14.81
N LYS A 4 -22.03 24.65 14.95
CA LYS A 4 -22.21 25.66 13.89
C LYS A 4 -21.03 26.64 13.89
N ASN A 5 -20.61 27.08 12.70
CA ASN A 5 -19.54 28.08 12.47
C ASN A 5 -18.15 27.68 13.03
N ALA A 6 -17.74 26.43 12.86
CA ALA A 6 -16.43 25.96 13.33
C ALA A 6 -15.67 25.18 12.25
N ASP A 7 -14.38 25.49 12.15
CA ASP A 7 -13.41 24.74 11.34
C ASP A 7 -12.48 23.93 12.26
N LEU A 8 -12.18 22.68 11.87
CA LEU A 8 -11.22 21.84 12.59
C LEU A 8 -9.89 21.83 11.84
N PHE A 9 -8.91 22.56 12.37
CA PHE A 9 -7.53 22.48 11.93
C PHE A 9 -6.72 21.58 12.86
N GLY A 10 -5.69 20.95 12.31
CA GLY A 10 -4.87 20.03 13.08
C GLY A 10 -3.62 19.62 12.32
N LYS A 11 -2.47 19.70 12.98
CA LYS A 11 -1.18 19.36 12.37
C LYS A 11 -1.18 17.87 12.00
N VAL A 12 -0.94 17.57 10.74
CA VAL A 12 -0.60 16.23 10.28
C VAL A 12 0.90 16.02 10.50
N LYS A 13 1.27 14.90 11.11
CA LYS A 13 2.65 14.49 11.31
C LYS A 13 2.88 13.17 10.58
N ILE A 14 3.87 13.15 9.70
CA ILE A 14 4.27 11.95 8.94
C ILE A 14 5.73 11.69 9.29
N GLY A 15 6.01 10.48 9.74
CA GLY A 15 7.35 10.01 10.05
C GLY A 15 8.24 9.81 8.82
N ASN A 16 9.42 9.27 9.05
CA ASN A 16 10.39 8.97 8.00
C ASN A 16 10.02 7.67 7.26
N ASN A 17 10.36 7.59 5.97
CA ASN A 17 10.19 6.38 5.15
C ASN A 17 8.75 5.82 5.16
N VAL A 18 7.76 6.71 5.13
CA VAL A 18 6.34 6.34 5.00
C VAL A 18 5.97 6.24 3.53
N PHE A 19 5.44 5.10 3.11
CA PHE A 19 4.82 4.96 1.80
C PHE A 19 3.33 5.28 1.89
N ILE A 20 2.85 6.20 1.04
CA ILE A 20 1.43 6.57 0.98
C ILE A 20 0.88 6.14 -0.37
N GLY A 21 -0.02 5.16 -0.36
CA GLY A 21 -0.71 4.70 -1.55
C GLY A 21 -1.58 5.77 -2.19
N ASN A 22 -1.96 5.54 -3.44
CA ASN A 22 -2.73 6.51 -4.22
C ASN A 22 -4.10 6.78 -3.57
N ASN A 23 -4.58 8.01 -3.71
CA ASN A 23 -5.93 8.45 -3.28
C ASN A 23 -6.21 8.25 -1.78
N CYS A 24 -5.19 8.36 -0.93
CA CYS A 24 -5.41 8.42 0.52
C CYS A 24 -5.93 9.79 0.95
N THR A 25 -6.73 9.83 2.02
CA THR A 25 -7.12 11.06 2.72
C THR A 25 -6.60 11.02 4.15
N ILE A 26 -5.83 12.02 4.55
CA ILE A 26 -5.28 12.13 5.91
C ILE A 26 -5.98 13.29 6.63
N LEU A 27 -6.75 12.97 7.66
CA LEU A 27 -7.56 13.96 8.38
C LEU A 27 -6.74 14.75 9.41
N PRO A 28 -7.22 15.95 9.82
CA PRO A 28 -6.55 16.77 10.83
C PRO A 28 -6.19 16.00 12.11
N ASN A 29 -5.07 16.39 12.73
CA ASN A 29 -4.53 15.78 13.95
C ASN A 29 -4.09 14.31 13.80
N THR A 30 -3.82 13.85 12.58
CA THR A 30 -3.27 12.51 12.34
C THR A 30 -1.75 12.49 12.50
N THR A 31 -1.23 11.45 13.17
CA THR A 31 0.20 11.17 13.31
C THR A 31 0.50 9.77 12.81
N ILE A 32 1.45 9.65 11.88
CA ILE A 32 1.91 8.39 11.30
C ILE A 32 3.37 8.21 11.71
N GLY A 33 3.70 7.07 12.34
CA GLY A 33 5.07 6.73 12.72
C GLY A 33 5.97 6.38 11.53
N ASP A 34 7.24 6.15 11.80
CA ASP A 34 8.24 5.82 10.77
C ASP A 34 7.97 4.46 10.12
N ASN A 35 8.45 4.25 8.89
CA ASN A 35 8.39 2.97 8.18
C ASN A 35 6.97 2.40 7.99
N CYS A 36 5.95 3.26 7.93
CA CYS A 36 4.58 2.82 7.68
C CYS A 36 4.28 2.66 6.20
N ILE A 37 3.36 1.74 5.88
CA ILE A 37 2.79 1.58 4.53
C ILE A 37 1.30 1.86 4.62
N ILE A 38 0.84 2.88 3.91
CA ILE A 38 -0.57 3.22 3.80
C ILE A 38 -1.12 2.65 2.49
N GLY A 39 -2.14 1.79 2.57
CA GLY A 39 -2.80 1.23 1.40
C GLY A 39 -3.60 2.28 0.63
N SER A 40 -3.68 2.15 -0.69
CA SER A 40 -4.44 3.06 -1.55
C SER A 40 -5.90 3.19 -1.12
N GLY A 41 -6.47 4.40 -1.24
CA GLY A 41 -7.86 4.69 -0.87
C GLY A 41 -8.13 4.78 0.63
N SER A 42 -7.11 4.78 1.48
CA SER A 42 -7.30 4.80 2.93
C SER A 42 -7.71 6.18 3.47
N VAL A 43 -8.55 6.20 4.51
CA VAL A 43 -8.94 7.42 5.24
C VAL A 43 -8.40 7.37 6.66
N LEU A 44 -7.39 8.18 6.93
CA LEU A 44 -6.60 8.11 8.16
C LEU A 44 -7.06 9.16 9.15
N ARG A 45 -7.30 8.72 10.39
CA ARG A 45 -7.62 9.57 11.52
C ARG A 45 -7.00 9.01 12.79
N GLY A 46 -6.19 9.81 13.49
CA GLY A 46 -5.63 9.45 14.80
C GLY A 46 -4.13 9.17 14.76
N LYS A 47 -3.65 8.29 15.64
CA LYS A 47 -2.22 7.99 15.80
C LYS A 47 -1.94 6.56 15.37
N PHE A 48 -0.96 6.40 14.49
CA PHE A 48 -0.52 5.10 13.99
C PHE A 48 0.93 4.87 14.39
N PRO A 49 1.26 3.70 14.98
CA PRO A 49 2.63 3.39 15.39
C PRO A 49 3.52 3.11 14.18
N GLU A 50 4.84 3.16 14.40
CA GLU A 50 5.84 2.81 13.39
C GLU A 50 5.71 1.36 12.88
N ASN A 51 6.38 1.06 11.76
CA ASN A 51 6.47 -0.28 11.16
C ASN A 51 5.10 -0.91 10.82
N SER A 52 4.07 -0.08 10.63
CA SER A 52 2.69 -0.54 10.45
C SER A 52 2.24 -0.55 9.00
N VAL A 53 1.49 -1.59 8.63
CA VAL A 53 0.68 -1.60 7.40
C VAL A 53 -0.73 -1.16 7.78
N ILE A 54 -1.17 -0.04 7.19
CA ILE A 54 -2.38 0.69 7.57
C ILE A 54 -3.28 0.77 6.33
N VAL A 55 -4.51 0.27 6.41
CA VAL A 55 -5.43 0.24 5.26
C VAL A 55 -6.88 0.54 5.66
N GLY A 56 -7.67 0.98 4.69
CA GLY A 56 -9.13 1.03 4.76
C GLY A 56 -9.73 2.40 5.08
N ASN A 57 -11.06 2.45 5.13
CA ASN A 57 -11.84 3.62 5.48
C ASN A 57 -12.96 3.19 6.45
N PRO A 58 -12.85 3.46 7.78
CA PRO A 58 -11.72 4.13 8.43
C PRO A 58 -10.46 3.26 8.45
N ALA A 59 -9.29 3.88 8.33
CA ALA A 59 -8.01 3.17 8.28
C ALA A 59 -7.67 2.50 9.62
N LYS A 60 -7.18 1.26 9.55
CA LYS A 60 -6.74 0.47 10.70
C LYS A 60 -5.36 -0.13 10.43
N VAL A 61 -4.58 -0.33 11.50
CA VAL A 61 -3.38 -1.17 11.44
C VAL A 61 -3.83 -2.60 11.25
N ILE A 62 -3.34 -3.27 10.20
CA ILE A 62 -3.69 -4.67 9.90
C ILE A 62 -2.55 -5.63 10.21
N MET A 63 -1.29 -5.18 10.13
CA MET A 63 -0.11 -5.98 10.46
C MET A 63 1.16 -5.12 10.58
N ASP A 64 2.22 -5.71 11.13
CA ASP A 64 3.58 -5.19 11.07
C ASP A 64 4.21 -5.42 9.68
N ILE A 65 5.06 -4.51 9.22
CA ILE A 65 5.74 -4.57 7.93
C ILE A 65 6.61 -5.83 7.76
N LYS A 66 7.17 -6.38 8.85
CA LYS A 66 7.95 -7.62 8.85
C LYS A 66 7.05 -8.81 8.51
N VAL A 67 5.81 -8.81 9.02
CA VAL A 67 4.81 -9.85 8.69
C VAL A 67 4.44 -9.75 7.22
N GLN A 68 4.14 -8.55 6.71
CA GLN A 68 3.85 -8.36 5.28
C GLN A 68 5.01 -8.83 4.40
N ARG A 69 6.25 -8.47 4.76
CA ARG A 69 7.45 -8.89 4.02
C ARG A 69 7.64 -10.41 4.04
N PHE A 70 7.37 -11.06 5.18
CA PHE A 70 7.38 -12.52 5.27
C PHE A 70 6.33 -13.13 4.34
N LEU A 71 5.09 -12.64 4.36
CA LEU A 71 4.02 -13.12 3.50
C LEU A 71 4.37 -12.98 2.01
N TYR A 72 4.94 -11.84 1.60
CA TYR A 72 5.39 -11.66 0.21
C TYR A 72 6.49 -12.65 -0.19
N LYS A 73 7.41 -12.99 0.72
CA LYS A 73 8.44 -14.01 0.46
C LYS A 73 7.87 -15.43 0.31
N GLN A 74 6.74 -15.71 0.93
CA GLN A 74 6.05 -17.00 0.82
C GLN A 74 5.08 -17.07 -0.35
N ASN A 75 4.83 -15.96 -1.06
CA ASN A 75 3.90 -15.95 -2.18
C ASN A 75 4.48 -16.78 -3.35
N PRO A 76 3.80 -17.85 -3.82
CA PRO A 76 4.25 -18.63 -4.97
C PRO A 76 4.35 -17.79 -6.25
N ASP A 77 3.65 -16.66 -6.32
CA ASP A 77 3.71 -15.71 -7.43
C ASP A 77 4.80 -14.64 -7.24
N LEU A 78 5.71 -14.79 -6.27
CA LEU A 78 6.89 -13.95 -6.15
C LEU A 78 7.93 -14.33 -7.22
N LEU A 79 7.71 -13.86 -8.44
CA LEU A 79 8.53 -14.19 -9.59
C LEU A 79 9.79 -13.30 -9.66
N GLN A 80 10.96 -13.93 -9.78
CA GLN A 80 12.24 -13.23 -9.92
C GLN A 80 12.45 -12.78 -11.37
N THR A 81 11.68 -11.83 -11.87
CA THR A 81 11.75 -11.41 -13.29
C THR A 81 12.49 -10.09 -13.52
N LYS A 82 13.06 -9.47 -12.48
CA LYS A 82 13.67 -8.13 -12.59
C LYS A 82 14.89 -8.07 -13.53
N HIS A 83 15.56 -9.20 -13.72
CA HIS A 83 16.76 -9.32 -14.57
C HIS A 83 16.43 -9.66 -16.04
N LEU A 84 15.17 -9.95 -16.35
CA LEU A 84 14.73 -10.35 -17.69
C LEU A 84 14.43 -9.13 -18.56
N SER A 85 14.62 -9.25 -19.88
CA SER A 85 14.08 -8.28 -20.84
C SER A 85 12.55 -8.25 -20.81
N PRO A 86 11.90 -7.18 -21.32
CA PRO A 86 10.44 -7.11 -21.37
C PRO A 86 9.77 -8.32 -22.06
N ALA A 87 10.33 -8.79 -23.18
CA ALA A 87 9.78 -9.93 -23.91
C ALA A 87 9.89 -11.25 -23.13
N GLU A 88 11.05 -11.50 -22.50
CA GLU A 88 11.27 -12.66 -21.64
C GLU A 88 10.37 -12.62 -20.40
N LYS A 89 10.23 -11.45 -19.78
CA LYS A 89 9.35 -11.22 -18.64
C LYS A 89 7.90 -11.54 -19.00
N THR A 90 7.40 -11.02 -20.13
CA THR A 90 6.04 -11.32 -20.60
C THR A 90 5.82 -12.81 -20.81
N ARG A 91 6.75 -13.50 -21.49
CA ARG A 91 6.67 -14.94 -21.73
C ARG A 91 6.68 -15.75 -20.43
N PHE A 92 7.57 -15.38 -19.51
CA PHE A 92 7.70 -16.04 -18.20
C PHE A 92 6.40 -15.89 -17.39
N ILE A 93 5.84 -14.68 -17.32
CA ILE A 93 4.59 -14.39 -16.60
C ILE A 93 3.42 -15.14 -17.24
N LYS A 94 3.25 -15.05 -18.56
CA LYS A 94 2.18 -15.76 -19.30
C LYS A 94 2.25 -17.27 -19.02
N LYS A 95 3.43 -17.88 -19.12
CA LYS A 95 3.63 -19.30 -18.81
C LYS A 95 3.32 -19.65 -17.36
N HIS A 96 3.77 -18.84 -16.39
CA HIS A 96 3.51 -19.06 -14.96
C HIS A 96 2.01 -19.08 -14.64
N PHE A 97 1.23 -18.18 -15.26
CA PHE A 97 -0.22 -18.09 -15.06
C PHE A 97 -1.06 -18.93 -16.04
N GLY A 98 -0.44 -19.72 -16.92
CA GLY A 98 -1.14 -20.53 -17.92
C GLY A 98 -1.96 -19.70 -18.92
N ILE A 99 -1.52 -18.48 -19.22
CA ILE A 99 -2.17 -17.62 -20.21
C ILE A 99 -1.58 -17.97 -21.59
N ASP A 100 -2.39 -18.57 -22.45
CA ASP A 100 -1.99 -18.99 -23.80
C ASP A 100 -1.43 -17.80 -24.61
N THR A 101 -0.27 -18.02 -25.24
CA THR A 101 0.32 -17.10 -26.20
C THR A 101 -0.23 -17.39 -27.59
N GLU A 102 -1.53 -17.17 -27.80
CA GLU A 102 -1.96 -16.85 -29.15
C GLU A 102 -1.58 -15.38 -29.35
N ASP A 103 -0.41 -15.18 -29.96
CA ASP A 103 0.03 -13.88 -30.43
C ASP A 103 -0.93 -13.45 -31.54
N HIS A 104 -2.04 -12.83 -31.17
CA HIS A 104 -2.84 -12.01 -32.08
C HIS A 104 -2.05 -10.73 -32.33
N ASP A 105 -1.06 -10.84 -33.21
CA ASP A 105 -0.48 -9.69 -33.91
C ASP A 105 -1.62 -9.03 -34.71
N HIS A 106 -2.10 -7.89 -34.20
CA HIS A 106 -2.93 -6.93 -34.92
C HIS A 106 -2.18 -5.60 -35.00
#